data_AF-A0A2K2VMH8-F1
#
_entry.id   AF-A0A2K2VMH8-F1
#
_cell.length_a   1.000
_cell.length_b   1.000
_cell.length_c   1.000
_cell.angle_alpha   90.00
_cell.angle_beta   90.00
_cell.angle_gamma   90.00
#
_symmetry.space_group_name_H-M   'P 1'
#
loop_
_entity.id
_entity.type
_entity.pdbx_description
1 polymer ?
#
loop_
_entity_poly.entity_id
_entity_poly.type
_entity_poly.pdbx_seq_one_letter_code
_entity_poly.pdbx_strand_id
1 'polypeptide(L)' 'MYHSDGSYSTKSGNSIYHSDGSYSNINGSSVYRSDGSYSNKVGSSIYNSDGSYSNKVGNTYYHSNGTFTTVDE' A
#
# COMPACT_ATOMS: atom_id res chain seq x y z
N MET A 1 6.82 11.59 -9.49
CA MET A 1 5.89 12.11 -8.46
C MET A 1 6.74 12.72 -7.37
N TYR A 2 6.59 14.02 -7.10
CA TYR A 2 7.31 14.70 -6.02
C TYR A 2 6.38 14.83 -4.81
N HIS A 3 6.92 14.59 -3.63
CA HIS A 3 6.20 14.61 -2.35
C HIS A 3 6.58 15.89 -1.60
N SER A 4 5.72 16.34 -0.68
CA SER A 4 5.92 17.59 0.06
C SER A 4 7.14 17.59 0.99
N ASP A 5 7.64 16.41 1.35
CA ASP A 5 8.88 16.20 2.11
C ASP A 5 10.15 16.23 1.24
N GLY A 6 10.01 16.52 -0.06
CA GLY A 6 11.11 16.55 -1.03
C GLY A 6 11.49 15.17 -1.57
N SER A 7 10.89 14.08 -1.08
CA SER A 7 11.06 12.76 -1.67
C SER A 7 10.40 12.69 -3.05
N TYR A 8 10.84 11.75 -3.88
CA TYR A 8 10.22 11.51 -5.18
C TYR A 8 10.11 10.04 -5.50
N SER A 9 9.15 9.71 -6.36
CA SER A 9 8.96 8.37 -6.89
C SER A 9 8.79 8.39 -8.40
N THR A 10 9.40 7.43 -9.08
CA THR A 10 9.32 7.26 -10.54
C THR A 10 8.68 5.92 -10.85
N LYS A 11 7.68 5.92 -11.73
CA LYS A 11 7.04 4.69 -12.20
C LYS A 11 7.66 4.25 -13.52
N SER A 12 8.06 2.99 -13.62
CA SER A 12 8.49 2.34 -14.86
C SER A 12 7.84 0.98 -14.97
N GLY A 13 6.95 0.83 -15.96
CA GLY A 13 6.09 -0.35 -16.08
C GLY A 13 5.26 -0.58 -14.82
N ASN A 14 5.41 -1.78 -14.24
CA ASN A 14 4.74 -2.19 -13.00
C ASN A 14 5.53 -1.84 -11.73
N SER A 15 6.73 -1.27 -11.89
CA SER A 15 7.60 -0.92 -10.77
C SER A 15 7.47 0.57 -10.43
N ILE A 16 7.49 0.88 -9.13
CA ILE A 16 7.61 2.23 -8.58
C ILE A 16 8.93 2.26 -7.83
N TYR A 17 9.81 3.19 -8.20
CA TYR A 17 11.12 3.40 -7.59
C TYR A 17 11.06 4.67 -6.75
N HIS A 18 11.48 4.58 -5.50
CA HIS A 18 11.52 5.69 -4.56
C HIS A 18 12.92 6.29 -4.50
N SER A 19 13.00 7.58 -4.14
CA SER A 19 14.26 8.33 -4.08
C SER A 19 15.23 7.83 -3.01
N ASP A 20 14.76 7.06 -2.03
CA ASP A 20 15.57 6.39 -1.00
C ASP A 20 16.19 5.07 -1.48
N GLY A 21 15.96 4.70 -2.75
CA GLY A 21 16.45 3.46 -3.36
C GLY A 21 15.53 2.26 -3.16
N SER A 22 14.47 2.38 -2.36
CA SER A 22 13.45 1.33 -2.24
C SER A 22 12.59 1.27 -3.51
N TYR A 23 11.95 0.13 -3.74
CA TYR A 23 11.03 -0.01 -4.86
C TYR A 23 9.84 -0.91 -4.49
N SER A 24 8.76 -0.75 -5.24
CA SER A 24 7.59 -1.61 -5.19
C SER A 24 7.24 -2.14 -6.57
N ASN A 25 6.80 -3.39 -6.67
CA ASN A 25 6.31 -4.01 -7.89
C ASN A 25 4.83 -4.38 -7.77
N ILE A 26 4.05 -4.01 -8.78
CA ILE A 26 2.62 -4.31 -8.85
C ILE A 26 2.44 -5.55 -9.72
N ASN A 27 1.80 -6.59 -9.20
CA ASN A 27 1.42 -7.78 -9.95
C ASN A 27 -0.04 -8.11 -9.64
N GLY A 28 -0.92 -7.83 -10.59
CA GLY A 28 -2.37 -7.95 -10.40
C GLY A 28 -2.84 -7.09 -9.22
N SER A 29 -3.46 -7.74 -8.23
CA SER A 29 -3.92 -7.11 -6.99
C SER A 29 -2.87 -7.08 -5.87
N SER A 30 -1.66 -7.59 -6.14
CA SER A 30 -0.55 -7.59 -5.17
C SER A 30 0.42 -6.45 -5.42
N VAL A 31 0.95 -5.91 -4.33
CA VAL A 31 2.09 -4.98 -4.31
C VAL A 31 3.20 -5.63 -3.49
N TYR A 32 4.36 -5.82 -4.09
CA TYR A 32 5.56 -6.38 -3.47
C TYR A 32 6.59 -5.29 -3.26
N ARG A 33 7.12 -5.15 -2.04
CA ARG A 33 8.13 -4.14 -1.70
C ARG A 33 9.53 -4.76 -1.74
N SER A 34 10.54 -3.91 -1.92
CA SER A 34 11.95 -4.31 -2.03
C SER A 34 12.51 -4.92 -0.74
N ASP A 35 11.87 -4.69 0.40
CA ASP A 35 12.20 -5.29 1.70
C ASP A 35 11.63 -6.72 1.87
N GLY A 36 10.93 -7.23 0.85
CA GLY A 36 10.29 -8.56 0.87
C GLY A 36 8.87 -8.57 1.42
N SER A 37 8.39 -7.46 1.99
CA SER A 37 7.00 -7.37 2.41
C SER A 37 6.06 -7.25 1.21
N TYR A 38 4.80 -7.66 1.37
CA TYR A 38 3.80 -7.52 0.32
C TYR A 38 2.41 -7.23 0.89
N SER A 39 1.56 -6.66 0.05
CA SER A 39 0.15 -6.45 0.33
C SER A 39 -0.67 -7.00 -0.83
N ASN A 40 -1.79 -7.69 -0.55
CA ASN A 40 -2.69 -8.23 -1.56
C ASN A 40 -4.12 -7.71 -1.32
N LYS A 41 -4.75 -7.20 -2.38
CA LYS A 41 -6.13 -6.74 -2.34
C LYS A 41 -7.09 -7.84 -2.80
N VAL A 42 -8.06 -8.18 -1.94
CA VAL A 42 -9.17 -9.09 -2.26
C VAL A 42 -10.48 -8.39 -1.91
N GLY A 43 -11.26 -8.05 -2.94
CA GLY A 43 -12.49 -7.26 -2.75
C GLY A 43 -12.20 -5.90 -2.10
N SER A 44 -12.85 -5.62 -0.98
CA SER A 44 -12.61 -4.42 -0.16
C SER A 44 -11.55 -4.60 0.92
N SER A 45 -10.93 -5.78 1.02
CA SER A 45 -9.88 -6.08 1.99
C SER A 45 -8.47 -5.92 1.39
N ILE A 46 -7.54 -5.49 2.23
CA ILE A 46 -6.10 -5.50 1.98
C ILE A 46 -5.45 -6.38 3.04
N TYR A 47 -4.70 -7.39 2.62
CA TYR A 47 -3.96 -8.32 3.48
C TYR A 47 -2.47 -8.05 3.33
N ASN A 48 -1.75 -7.91 4.43
CA ASN A 48 -0.31 -7.70 4.45
C ASN A 48 0.43 -9.00 4.77
N SER A 49 1.70 -9.07 4.37
CA SER A 49 2.57 -10.25 4.57
C SER A 49 2.85 -10.57 6.04
N ASP A 50 2.65 -9.61 6.95
CA ASP A 50 2.77 -9.80 8.41
C ASP A 50 1.50 -10.37 9.06
N GLY A 51 0.48 -10.68 8.25
CA GLY A 51 -0.81 -11.19 8.72
C GLY A 51 -1.82 -10.11 9.14
N SER A 52 -1.40 -8.84 9.19
CA SER A 52 -2.34 -7.74 9.39
C SER A 52 -3.23 -7.57 8.17
N TYR A 53 -4.45 -7.08 8.39
CA TYR A 53 -5.36 -6.76 7.29
C TYR A 53 -6.20 -5.53 7.60
N SER A 54 -6.80 -4.97 6.56
CA SER A 54 -7.75 -3.87 6.68
C SER A 54 -8.92 -4.11 5.74
N ASN A 55 -10.15 -3.86 6.20
CA ASN A 55 -11.35 -3.94 5.39
C ASN A 55 -11.98 -2.56 5.23
N LYS A 56 -12.27 -2.17 3.98
CA LYS A 56 -12.93 -0.90 3.67
C LYS A 56 -14.46 -1.09 3.65
N VAL A 57 -15.17 -0.27 4.44
CA VAL A 57 -16.62 -0.14 4.43
C VAL A 57 -16.97 1.35 4.34
N GLY A 58 -17.59 1.77 3.23
CA GLY A 58 -17.78 3.20 2.95
C GLY A 58 -16.43 3.92 2.88
N ASN A 59 -16.29 5.02 3.63
CA ASN A 59 -15.05 5.79 3.74
C ASN A 59 -14.19 5.40 4.95
N THR A 60 -14.54 4.32 5.65
CA THR A 60 -13.81 3.83 6.83
C THR A 60 -13.04 2.55 6.52
N TYR A 61 -11.80 2.49 6.98
CA TYR A 61 -10.95 1.31 6.99
C TYR A 61 -10.90 0.75 8.41
N TYR A 62 -11.32 -0.50 8.59
CA TYR A 62 -11.21 -1.23 9.85
C TYR A 62 -9.97 -2.11 9.82
N HIS A 63 -9.09 -1.96 10.81
CA HIS A 63 -7.81 -2.65 10.89
C HIS A 63 -7.93 -3.90 11.78
N SER A 64 -7.15 -4.93 11.49
CA SER A 64 -7.16 -6.22 12.22
C SER A 64 -6.78 -6.10 13.70
N ASN A 65 -6.17 -4.99 14.12
CA ASN A 65 -5.85 -4.67 15.51
C ASN A 65 -6.99 -3.95 16.26
N GLY A 66 -8.18 -3.82 15.64
CA GLY A 66 -9.36 -3.18 16.24
C GLY A 66 -9.42 -1.66 16.08
N THR A 67 -8.40 -1.02 15.51
CA THR A 67 -8.43 0.42 15.19
C THR A 67 -9.15 0.68 13.86
N PHE A 68 -9.52 1.93 13.60
CA PHE A 68 -10.10 2.33 12.31
C PHE A 68 -9.60 3.70 11.87
N THR A 69 -9.64 3.94 10.56
CA THR A 69 -9.33 5.22 9.94
C THR A 69 -10.49 5.62 9.02
N THR A 70 -11.03 6.82 9.18
CA THR A 70 -12.02 7.39 8.25
C THR A 70 -11.36 8.43 7.37
N VAL A 71 -11.62 8.37 6.07
CA VAL A 71 -11.13 9.34 5.09
C VAL A 71 -12.26 10.34 4.83
N ASP A 72 -12.10 11.60 5.26
CA ASP A 72 -12.99 12.68 4.85
C ASP A 72 -12.78 13.01 3.36
N GLU A 73 -13.88 13.29 2.67
CA GLU A 73 -13.92 13.66 1.23
C GLU A 73 -13.59 15.13 0.99
#